data_AF-A0A8C9FZP0-F1
#
_entry.id   AF-A0A8C9FZP0-F1
#
_cell.length_a   1.000
_cell.length_b   1.000
_cell.length_c   1.000
_cell.angle_alpha   90.00
_cell.angle_beta   90.00
_cell.angle_gamma   90.00
#
_symmetry.space_group_name_H-M   'P 1'
#
loop_
_entity.id
_entity.type
_entity.pdbx_description
1 polymer ?
#
loop_
_entity_poly.entity_id
_entity_poly.type
_entity_poly.pdbx_seq_one_letter_code
_entity_poly.pdbx_strand_id
1 'polypeptide(L)'
;FCFSMIRSFDVVPEIRATCIEEIGNWIKTYPDVFLNDSYLKYIGWMLYDKQAEVRLKCLLGLQGIYSRKELVSKMDLFTSRFKVNRFLAM
;
A
#
# COMPACT_ATOMS: atom_id res chain seq x y z
N PHE A 1 -12.91 0.41 -9.97
CA PHE A 1 -13.77 0.31 -8.78
C PHE A 1 -13.13 0.92 -7.52
N CYS A 2 -11.90 0.58 -7.11
CA CYS A 2 -11.26 1.23 -5.94
C CYS A 2 -10.65 2.64 -6.24
N PHE A 3 -10.14 2.87 -7.45
CA PHE A 3 -9.55 4.17 -7.85
C PHE A 3 -10.51 5.36 -7.82
N SER A 4 -11.76 5.12 -8.20
CA SER A 4 -12.81 6.14 -8.12
C SER A 4 -13.22 6.42 -6.67
N MET A 5 -13.00 5.46 -5.76
CA MET A 5 -13.36 5.56 -4.34
C MET A 5 -12.33 6.38 -3.54
N ILE A 6 -11.04 6.26 -3.86
CA ILE A 6 -9.96 7.04 -3.21
C ILE A 6 -10.10 8.54 -3.50
N ARG A 7 -10.59 8.93 -4.69
CA ARG A 7 -10.87 10.34 -5.03
C ARG A 7 -12.15 10.90 -4.41
N SER A 8 -13.02 10.07 -3.84
CA SER A 8 -14.37 10.46 -3.44
C SER A 8 -14.70 10.20 -1.96
N PHE A 9 -13.75 9.76 -1.12
CA PHE A 9 -14.04 9.35 0.26
C PHE A 9 -12.96 9.73 1.29
N ASP A 10 -12.49 10.98 1.24
CA ASP A 10 -11.55 11.53 2.25
C ASP A 10 -12.09 11.55 3.70
N VAL A 11 -13.34 11.14 3.95
CA VAL A 11 -14.02 11.37 5.25
C VAL A 11 -13.99 10.16 6.19
N VAL A 12 -14.03 8.92 5.70
CA VAL A 12 -14.25 7.71 6.54
C VAL A 12 -13.01 6.80 6.58
N PRO A 13 -12.35 6.63 7.74
CA PRO A 13 -11.16 5.81 7.92
C PRO A 13 -11.31 4.35 7.47
N GLU A 14 -12.44 3.73 7.77
CA GLU A 14 -12.73 2.31 7.56
C GLU A 14 -12.76 1.96 6.06
N ILE A 15 -13.30 2.88 5.25
CA ILE A 15 -13.32 2.73 3.79
C ILE A 15 -11.90 2.83 3.24
N ARG A 16 -11.09 3.76 3.73
CA ARG A 16 -9.68 3.89 3.32
C ARG A 16 -8.87 2.63 3.68
N ALA A 17 -9.11 2.07 4.87
CA ALA A 17 -8.50 0.83 5.32
C ALA A 17 -8.87 -0.35 4.41
N THR A 18 -10.17 -0.50 4.11
CA THR A 18 -10.70 -1.57 3.23
C THR A 18 -10.14 -1.45 1.82
N CYS A 19 -10.11 -0.23 1.25
CA CYS A 19 -9.54 0.01 -0.08
C CYS A 19 -8.06 -0.39 -0.16
N ILE A 20 -7.28 -0.08 0.86
CA ILE A 20 -5.85 -0.42 0.90
C ILE A 20 -5.62 -1.92 1.06
N GLU A 21 -6.43 -2.58 1.86
CA GLU A 21 -6.41 -4.04 1.99
C GLU A 21 -6.67 -4.72 0.65
N GLU A 22 -7.69 -4.28 -0.09
CA GLU A 22 -8.02 -4.81 -1.41
C GLU A 22 -6.92 -4.56 -2.44
N ILE A 23 -6.29 -3.38 -2.45
CA ILE A 23 -5.13 -3.11 -3.31
C ILE A 23 -3.99 -4.08 -2.98
N GLY A 24 -3.69 -4.29 -1.70
CA GLY A 24 -2.69 -5.27 -1.28
C GLY A 24 -3.03 -6.69 -1.74
N ASN A 25 -4.31 -7.08 -1.68
CA ASN A 25 -4.79 -8.38 -2.15
C ASN A 25 -4.65 -8.53 -3.67
N TRP A 26 -4.96 -7.51 -4.46
CA TRP A 26 -4.79 -7.54 -5.92
C TRP A 26 -3.33 -7.62 -6.33
N ILE A 27 -2.43 -6.89 -5.66
CA ILE A 27 -0.99 -6.98 -5.91
C ILE A 27 -0.48 -8.40 -5.63
N LYS A 28 -0.94 -9.03 -4.54
CA LYS A 28 -0.56 -10.42 -4.21
C LYS A 28 -1.09 -11.42 -5.25
N THR A 29 -2.30 -11.21 -5.75
CA THR A 29 -3.01 -12.16 -6.63
C THR A 29 -2.54 -12.02 -8.09
N TYR A 30 -2.35 -10.79 -8.56
CA TYR A 30 -2.01 -10.46 -9.95
C TYR A 30 -0.86 -9.44 -10.02
N PRO A 31 0.34 -9.80 -9.53
CA PRO A 31 1.45 -8.86 -9.42
C PRO A 31 1.88 -8.27 -10.77
N ASP A 32 1.77 -9.01 -11.87
CA ASP A 32 2.19 -8.50 -13.19
C ASP A 32 1.32 -7.36 -13.72
N VAL A 33 0.09 -7.22 -13.20
CA VAL A 33 -0.83 -6.14 -13.57
C VAL A 33 -0.79 -5.01 -12.54
N PHE A 34 -0.78 -5.37 -11.24
CA PHE A 34 -1.02 -4.42 -10.15
C PHE A 34 0.25 -3.96 -9.43
N LEU A 35 1.37 -4.71 -9.50
CA LEU A 35 2.63 -4.31 -8.88
C LEU A 35 3.36 -3.28 -9.76
N ASN A 36 2.89 -2.04 -9.72
CA ASN A 36 3.49 -0.92 -10.42
C ASN A 36 3.45 0.35 -9.58
N ASP A 37 4.20 1.37 -10.02
CA ASP A 37 4.36 2.63 -9.29
C ASP A 37 3.04 3.35 -9.00
N SER A 38 2.03 3.19 -9.85
CA SER A 38 0.74 3.88 -9.66
C SER A 38 0.00 3.33 -8.44
N TYR A 39 -0.06 2.01 -8.26
CA TYR A 39 -0.67 1.38 -7.08
C TYR A 39 0.18 1.51 -5.82
N LEU A 40 1.50 1.33 -5.96
CA LEU A 40 2.44 1.46 -4.84
C LEU A 40 2.43 2.89 -4.27
N LYS A 41 2.24 3.91 -5.11
CA LYS A 41 2.08 5.29 -4.67
C LYS A 41 0.89 5.48 -3.72
N TYR A 42 -0.23 4.79 -3.93
CA TYR A 42 -1.37 4.86 -3.01
C TYR A 42 -1.02 4.25 -1.65
N ILE A 43 -0.40 3.07 -1.63
CA ILE A 43 0.06 2.46 -0.37
C ILE A 43 1.06 3.38 0.33
N GLY A 44 2.01 3.97 -0.41
CA GLY A 44 3.00 4.91 0.11
C GLY A 44 2.38 6.18 0.72
N TRP A 45 1.31 6.71 0.12
CA TRP A 45 0.58 7.85 0.66
C TRP A 45 -0.23 7.48 1.92
N MET A 46 -0.88 6.32 1.91
CA MET A 46 -1.72 5.87 3.02
C MET A 46 -0.90 5.42 4.24
N LEU A 47 0.39 5.10 4.09
CA LEU A 47 1.32 4.97 5.22
C LEU A 47 1.41 6.26 6.06
N TYR A 48 1.02 7.40 5.49
CA TYR A 48 1.04 8.70 6.16
C TYR A 48 -0.33 9.14 6.70
N ASP A 49 -1.33 8.25 6.67
CA ASP A 49 -2.67 8.53 7.17
C ASP A 49 -2.67 8.85 8.67
N LYS A 50 -3.55 9.75 9.10
CA LYS A 50 -3.73 10.09 10.52
C LYS A 50 -4.20 8.89 11.34
N GLN A 51 -4.98 8.01 10.73
CA GLN A 51 -5.62 6.86 11.38
C GLN A 51 -4.69 5.66 11.40
N ALA A 52 -4.48 5.09 12.59
CA ALA A 52 -3.55 3.97 12.78
C ALA A 52 -3.98 2.71 12.04
N GLU A 53 -5.28 2.44 11.95
CA GLU A 53 -5.83 1.26 11.26
C GLU A 53 -5.47 1.26 9.76
N VAL A 54 -5.57 2.42 9.11
CA VAL A 54 -5.22 2.55 7.69
C VAL A 54 -3.74 2.26 7.48
N ARG A 55 -2.87 2.81 8.35
CA ARG A 55 -1.43 2.54 8.32
C ARG A 55 -1.11 1.07 8.55
N LEU A 56 -1.82 0.40 9.47
CA LEU A 56 -1.68 -1.03 9.73
C LEU A 56 -2.01 -1.85 8.48
N LYS A 57 -3.11 -1.54 7.78
CA LYS A 57 -3.47 -2.23 6.53
C LYS A 57 -2.41 -2.05 5.44
N CYS A 58 -1.79 -0.87 5.34
CA CYS A 58 -0.64 -0.66 4.44
C CYS A 58 0.52 -1.60 4.78
N LEU A 59 0.89 -1.70 6.06
CA LEU A 59 2.01 -2.53 6.51
C LEU A 59 1.74 -4.02 6.26
N LEU A 60 0.53 -4.51 6.54
CA LEU A 60 0.13 -5.89 6.27
C LEU A 60 0.18 -6.22 4.76
N GLY A 61 -0.29 -5.30 3.93
CA GLY A 61 -0.19 -5.42 2.47
C GLY A 61 1.26 -5.51 2.00
N LEU A 62 2.11 -4.59 2.47
CA LEU A 62 3.54 -4.56 2.15
C LEU A 62 4.26 -5.81 2.65
N GLN A 63 4.00 -6.27 3.88
CA GLN A 63 4.57 -7.49 4.43
C GLN A 63 4.26 -8.69 3.54
N GLY A 64 3.02 -8.80 3.04
CA GLY A 64 2.63 -9.84 2.10
C GLY A 64 3.40 -9.79 0.78
N ILE A 65 3.70 -8.58 0.28
CA ILE A 65 4.49 -8.38 -0.94
C ILE A 65 5.96 -8.75 -0.70
N TYR A 66 6.59 -8.24 0.37
CA TYR A 66 8.00 -8.51 0.70
C TYR A 66 8.27 -9.96 1.11
N SER A 67 7.25 -10.70 1.55
CA SER A 67 7.39 -12.13 1.85
C SER A 67 7.65 -12.97 0.59
N ARG A 68 7.34 -12.43 -0.61
CA ARG A 68 7.54 -13.09 -1.90
C ARG A 68 8.82 -12.58 -2.56
N LYS A 69 9.90 -13.38 -2.50
CA LYS A 69 11.24 -13.00 -2.99
C LYS A 69 11.23 -12.54 -4.46
N GLU A 70 10.38 -13.13 -5.28
CA GLU A 70 10.22 -12.80 -6.71
C GLU A 70 9.65 -11.39 -6.95
N LEU A 71 8.95 -10.81 -5.97
CA LEU A 71 8.37 -9.47 -6.06
C LEU A 71 9.29 -8.40 -5.45
N VAL A 72 10.26 -8.79 -4.62
CA VAL A 72 11.13 -7.87 -3.88
C VAL A 72 11.95 -6.98 -4.83
N SER A 73 12.45 -7.51 -5.95
CA SER A 73 13.20 -6.72 -6.94
C SER A 73 12.38 -5.59 -7.56
N LYS A 74 11.07 -5.78 -7.74
CA LYS A 74 10.14 -4.73 -8.23
C LYS A 74 9.86 -3.67 -7.15
N MET A 75 10.21 -3.94 -5.89
CA MET A 75 9.99 -3.03 -4.76
C MET A 75 11.18 -2.13 -4.45
N ASP A 76 12.34 -2.28 -5.10
CA ASP A 76 13.57 -1.56 -4.75
C ASP A 76 13.40 -0.02 -4.78
N LEU A 77 12.74 0.50 -5.82
CA LEU A 77 12.50 1.95 -5.94
C LEU A 77 11.55 2.47 -4.85
N PHE A 78 10.47 1.72 -4.58
CA PHE A 78 9.54 2.03 -3.49
C PHE A 78 10.26 1.99 -2.14
N THR A 79 11.02 0.92 -1.90
CA THR A 79 11.83 0.71 -0.70
C THR A 79 12.78 1.89 -0.49
N SER A 80 13.53 2.29 -1.51
CA SER A 80 14.48 3.41 -1.42
C SER A 80 13.79 4.74 -1.09
N ARG A 81 12.58 4.98 -1.62
CA ARG A 81 11.84 6.22 -1.37
C ARG A 81 11.21 6.29 0.03
N PHE A 82 10.76 5.16 0.56
CA PHE A 82 10.00 5.13 1.81
C PHE A 82 10.78 4.57 3.02
N LYS A 83 11.94 3.91 2.84
CA LYS A 83 12.81 3.41 3.93
C LYS A 83 13.37 4.49 4.84
N VAL A 84 13.78 5.64 4.29
CA VAL A 84 14.63 6.58 5.03
C VAL A 84 13.88 7.33 6.14
N ASN A 85 12.56 7.53 6.01
CA ASN A 85 11.84 8.43 6.91
C ASN A 85 10.70 7.80 7.73
N ARG A 86 10.29 6.53 7.54
CA ARG A 86 9.12 6.02 8.28
C ARG A 86 9.02 4.54 8.67
N PHE A 87 9.66 3.59 7.99
CA PHE A 87 9.62 2.18 8.47
C PHE A 87 10.28 2.00 9.85
N LEU A 88 11.14 2.93 10.27
CA LEU A 88 11.81 2.94 11.58
C LEU A 88 11.15 3.89 12.60
N ALA A 89 10.14 4.68 12.19
CA ALA A 89 9.50 5.71 13.02
C ALA A 89 8.02 5.40 13.34
N MET A 90 7.58 4.16 13.07
CA MET A 90 6.26 3.63 13.41
C MET A 90 6.35 2.62 14.53
#